data_AF-A0A934L463-F1
#
_entry.id   AF-A0A934L463-F1
#
_cell.length_a   1.000
_cell.length_b   1.000
_cell.length_c   1.000
_cell.angle_alpha   90.00
_cell.angle_beta   90.00
_cell.angle_gamma   90.00
#
_symmetry.space_group_name_H-M   'P 1'
#
loop_
_entity.id
_entity.type
_entity.pdbx_description
1 polymer ?
#
loop_
_entity_poly.entity_id
_entity_poly.type
_entity_poly.pdbx_seq_one_letter_code
_entity_poly.pdbx_strand_id
1 'polypeptide(L)'
;MSGSDHGDEDPRREADLAFTVATVWRDERVSCPHQDILRAWLGGSLTGGAAEFVAFHVDESRCPYCAAALDELRAQDEAASQVRLEGVRDRLLRSTISALRATRA
;
A
#
# COMPACT_ATOMS: atom_id res chain seq x y z
N MET A 1 45.95 -28.93 -32.59
CA MET A 1 46.19 -27.70 -31.82
C MET A 1 44.88 -27.35 -31.17
N SER A 2 44.83 -27.55 -29.85
CA SER A 2 43.68 -27.36 -28.98
C SER A 2 43.19 -25.92 -28.98
N GLY A 3 41.90 -25.75 -28.71
CA GLY A 3 41.37 -24.46 -28.27
C GLY A 3 39.91 -24.22 -28.60
N SER A 4 39.03 -25.21 -28.45
CA SER A 4 37.61 -24.91 -28.25
C SER A 4 37.45 -24.38 -26.83
N ASP A 5 37.68 -23.08 -26.68
CA ASP A 5 37.25 -22.31 -25.51
C ASP A 5 35.87 -21.73 -25.81
N HIS A 6 34.86 -22.60 -25.87
CA HIS A 6 33.48 -22.16 -25.69
C HIS A 6 33.29 -22.11 -24.18
N GLY A 7 33.66 -20.97 -23.61
CA GLY A 7 33.39 -20.63 -22.24
C GLY A 7 31.94 -20.94 -21.90
N ASP A 8 31.78 -21.48 -20.71
CA ASP A 8 30.56 -21.79 -19.97
C ASP A 8 29.63 -20.57 -19.85
N GLU A 9 29.01 -20.15 -20.96
CA GLU A 9 27.93 -19.16 -20.97
C GLU A 9 26.64 -19.86 -20.56
N ASP A 10 26.44 -19.97 -19.24
CA ASP A 10 25.18 -20.42 -18.67
C ASP A 10 24.09 -19.39 -19.04
N PRO A 11 23.09 -19.72 -19.89
CA PRO A 11 22.04 -18.79 -20.30
C PRO A 11 21.21 -18.28 -19.11
N ARG A 12 21.26 -18.98 -17.97
CA ARG A 12 20.64 -18.54 -16.72
C ARG A 12 21.42 -17.40 -16.06
N ARG A 13 22.76 -17.38 -16.17
CA ARG A 13 23.59 -16.25 -15.70
C ARG A 13 23.39 -15.00 -16.53
N GLU A 14 23.24 -15.13 -17.85
CA GLU A 14 22.99 -13.97 -18.72
C GLU A 14 21.57 -13.40 -18.52
N ALA A 15 20.59 -14.26 -18.25
CA ALA A 15 19.25 -13.83 -17.84
C ALA A 15 19.23 -13.08 -16.50
N ASP A 16 20.07 -13.49 -15.54
CA ASP A 16 20.23 -12.81 -14.24
C ASP A 16 21.02 -11.48 -14.34
N LEU A 17 21.76 -11.27 -15.43
CA LEU A 17 22.56 -10.05 -15.69
C LEU A 17 21.88 -9.07 -16.67
N ALA A 18 20.78 -9.46 -17.30
CA ALA A 18 20.07 -8.63 -18.27
C ALA A 18 19.12 -7.67 -17.56
N PHE A 19 19.45 -6.37 -17.56
CA PHE A 19 18.49 -5.30 -17.29
C PHE A 19 17.37 -5.36 -18.33
N THR A 20 16.29 -6.06 -18.00
CA THR A 20 15.11 -6.08 -18.86
C THR A 20 14.31 -4.79 -18.66
N VAL A 21 13.59 -4.36 -19.70
CA VAL A 21 12.63 -3.26 -19.59
C VAL A 21 11.64 -3.51 -18.46
N ALA A 22 11.19 -4.75 -18.29
CA ALA A 22 10.25 -5.12 -17.22
C ALA A 22 10.85 -4.97 -15.82
N THR A 23 12.14 -5.28 -15.64
CA THR A 23 12.84 -5.10 -14.36
C THR A 23 12.96 -3.62 -14.02
N VAL A 24 13.51 -2.81 -14.95
CA VAL A 24 13.67 -1.37 -14.76
C VAL A 24 12.31 -0.69 -14.53
N TRP A 25 11.27 -1.07 -15.27
CA TRP A 25 9.94 -0.48 -15.13
C TRP A 25 9.33 -0.70 -13.74
N ARG A 26 9.57 -1.88 -13.13
CA ARG A 26 9.12 -2.15 -11.75
C ARG A 26 9.96 -1.42 -10.73
N ASP A 27 11.28 -1.45 -10.88
CA ASP A 27 12.21 -0.86 -9.91
C ASP A 27 12.06 0.67 -9.85
N GLU A 28 11.91 1.30 -11.01
CA GLU A 28 11.65 2.74 -11.16
C GLU A 28 10.18 3.11 -10.92
N ARG A 29 9.32 2.13 -10.62
CA ARG A 29 7.92 2.33 -10.24
C ARG A 29 7.12 3.15 -11.26
N VAL A 30 7.42 2.99 -12.54
CA VAL A 30 6.93 3.87 -13.63
C VAL A 30 5.40 3.92 -13.67
N SER A 31 4.72 2.82 -13.37
CA SER A 31 3.25 2.74 -13.32
C SER A 31 2.67 2.80 -11.91
N CYS A 32 3.47 2.98 -10.86
CA CYS A 32 2.91 3.03 -9.51
C CYS A 32 2.11 4.33 -9.32
N PRO A 33 0.83 4.26 -8.91
CA PRO A 33 0.06 5.45 -8.58
C PRO A 33 0.65 6.18 -7.36
N HIS A 34 0.48 7.50 -7.32
CA HIS A 34 0.84 8.30 -6.15
C HIS A 34 0.03 7.86 -4.92
N GLN A 35 0.61 8.03 -3.72
CA GLN A 35 -0.03 7.61 -2.46
C GLN A 35 -1.42 8.21 -2.26
N ASP A 36 -1.66 9.46 -2.68
CA ASP A 36 -2.98 10.10 -2.58
C ASP A 36 -4.04 9.42 -3.45
N ILE A 37 -3.65 8.89 -4.61
CA ILE A 37 -4.56 8.11 -5.47
C ILE A 37 -4.89 6.77 -4.80
N LEU A 38 -3.92 6.12 -4.17
CA LEU A 38 -4.14 4.91 -3.37
C LEU A 38 -5.07 5.18 -2.18
N ARG A 39 -4.91 6.32 -1.48
CA ARG A 39 -5.82 6.74 -0.40
C ARG A 39 -7.24 6.97 -0.91
N ALA A 40 -7.40 7.67 -2.03
CA ALA A 40 -8.70 7.92 -2.64
C ALA A 40 -9.39 6.61 -3.07
N TRP A 41 -8.61 5.67 -3.63
CA TRP A 41 -9.11 4.35 -3.99
C TRP A 41 -9.52 3.53 -2.76
N LEU A 42 -8.66 3.48 -1.72
CA LEU A 42 -8.94 2.78 -0.46
C LEU A 42 -10.20 3.33 0.24
N GLY A 43 -10.38 4.66 0.20
CA GLY A 43 -11.57 5.34 0.73
C GLY A 43 -12.81 5.26 -0.17
N GLY A 44 -12.73 4.63 -1.34
CA GLY A 44 -13.84 4.45 -2.28
C GLY A 44 -14.28 5.73 -3.01
N SER A 45 -13.48 6.80 -2.99
CA SER A 45 -13.81 8.07 -3.66
C SER A 45 -13.27 8.15 -5.10
N LEU A 46 -12.34 7.28 -5.46
CA LEU A 46 -11.81 7.17 -6.83
C LEU A 46 -12.81 6.42 -7.72
N THR A 47 -13.05 6.93 -8.94
CA THR A 47 -14.03 6.35 -9.87
C THR A 47 -13.49 6.23 -11.30
N GLY A 48 -14.20 5.47 -12.14
CA GLY A 48 -13.88 5.27 -13.55
C GLY A 48 -12.51 4.61 -13.77
N GLY A 49 -11.87 4.96 -14.89
CA GLY A 49 -10.60 4.34 -15.30
C GLY A 49 -9.46 4.49 -14.30
N ALA A 50 -9.48 5.52 -13.44
CA ALA A 50 -8.49 5.64 -12.37
C ALA A 50 -8.66 4.56 -11.29
N ALA A 51 -9.90 4.23 -10.93
CA ALA A 51 -10.18 3.16 -9.97
C ALA A 51 -9.88 1.78 -10.56
N GLU A 52 -10.23 1.58 -11.83
CA GLU A 52 -9.92 0.34 -12.58
C GLU A 52 -8.41 0.14 -12.70
N PHE A 53 -7.64 1.20 -12.98
CA PHE A 53 -6.19 1.13 -13.04
C PHE A 53 -5.58 0.71 -11.71
N VAL A 54 -6.01 1.28 -10.59
CA VAL A 54 -5.50 0.89 -9.28
C VAL A 54 -5.85 -0.56 -8.94
N ALA A 55 -7.08 -0.99 -9.23
CA ALA A 55 -7.51 -2.38 -9.04
C ALA A 55 -6.64 -3.35 -9.86
N PHE A 56 -6.47 -3.08 -11.17
CA PHE A 56 -5.57 -3.85 -12.03
C PHE A 56 -4.13 -3.90 -11.48
N HIS A 57 -3.61 -2.75 -11.04
CA HIS A 57 -2.22 -2.63 -10.60
C HIS A 57 -1.94 -3.44 -9.31
N VAL A 58 -2.93 -3.51 -8.41
CA VAL A 58 -2.81 -4.20 -7.13
C VAL A 58 -3.19 -5.68 -7.25
N ASP A 59 -4.29 -5.99 -7.92
CA ASP A 59 -4.88 -7.33 -7.89
C ASP A 59 -4.32 -8.24 -9.01
N GLU A 60 -4.14 -7.69 -10.21
CA GLU A 60 -3.71 -8.43 -11.39
C GLU A 60 -2.20 -8.35 -11.60
N SER A 61 -1.64 -7.13 -11.61
CA SER A 61 -0.20 -6.90 -11.74
C SER A 61 0.58 -7.23 -10.47
N ARG A 62 -0.10 -7.29 -9.31
CA ARG A 62 0.45 -7.66 -8.01
C ARG A 62 1.72 -6.90 -7.64
N CYS A 63 1.68 -5.58 -7.84
CA CYS A 63 2.83 -4.73 -7.55
C CYS A 63 3.16 -4.75 -6.03
N PRO A 64 4.35 -5.21 -5.62
CA PRO A 64 4.69 -5.35 -4.20
C PRO A 64 4.79 -4.01 -3.49
N TYR A 65 5.20 -2.94 -4.18
CA TYR A 65 5.30 -1.60 -3.60
C TYR A 65 3.92 -1.01 -3.29
N CYS A 66 2.94 -1.21 -4.18
CA CYS A 66 1.58 -0.71 -3.96
C CYS A 66 0.84 -1.53 -2.91
N ALA A 67 1.09 -2.84 -2.83
CA ALA A 67 0.58 -3.66 -1.74
C ALA A 67 1.10 -3.17 -0.37
N ALA A 68 2.41 -2.97 -0.24
CA ALA A 68 3.01 -2.43 0.98
C ALA A 68 2.50 -1.01 1.32
N ALA A 69 2.32 -0.15 0.32
CA ALA A 69 1.75 1.17 0.53
C ALA A 69 0.31 1.08 1.05
N LEU A 70 -0.54 0.22 0.48
CA LEU A 70 -1.91 0.03 0.95
C LEU A 70 -1.98 -0.53 2.37
N ASP A 71 -1.07 -1.43 2.73
CA ASP A 71 -1.00 -1.97 4.09
C ASP A 71 -0.65 -0.88 5.11
N GLU A 72 0.32 -0.02 4.79
CA GLU A 72 0.64 1.15 5.61
C GLU A 72 -0.56 2.11 5.72
N LEU A 73 -1.25 2.39 4.61
CA LEU A 73 -2.44 3.25 4.60
C LEU A 73 -3.55 2.69 5.50
N ARG A 74 -3.81 1.38 5.44
CA ARG A 74 -4.79 0.70 6.30
C ARG A 74 -4.40 0.77 7.78
N ALA A 75 -3.12 0.58 8.10
CA ALA A 75 -2.63 0.67 9.47
C ALA A 75 -2.80 2.10 10.04
N GLN A 76 -2.56 3.13 9.23
CA GLN A 76 -2.77 4.52 9.61
C GLN A 76 -4.26 4.83 9.86
N ASP A 77 -5.15 4.34 9.00
CA ASP A 77 -6.60 4.52 9.17
C ASP A 77 -7.11 3.83 10.44
N GLU A 78 -6.65 2.60 10.71
CA GLU A 78 -6.99 1.88 11.93
C GLU A 78 -6.53 2.65 13.17
N ALA A 79 -5.26 3.10 13.19
CA ALA A 79 -4.72 3.88 14.30
C ALA A 79 -5.50 5.19 14.53
N ALA A 80 -5.85 5.91 13.45
CA ALA A 80 -6.67 7.12 13.54
C ALA A 80 -8.08 6.84 14.08
N SER A 81 -8.67 5.70 13.71
CA SER A 81 -9.99 5.28 14.21
C SER A 81 -9.97 5.00 15.72
N GLN A 82 -8.93 4.33 16.22
CA GLN A 82 -8.76 4.01 17.64
C GLN A 82 -8.67 5.28 18.49
N VAL A 83 -7.85 6.25 18.06
CA VAL A 83 -7.73 7.55 18.75
C VAL A 83 -9.07 8.30 18.77
N ARG A 84 -9.83 8.27 17.66
CA ARG A 84 -11.16 8.89 17.59
C ARG A 84 -12.14 8.24 18.56
N LEU A 85 -12.18 6.91 18.60
CA LEU A 85 -13.07 6.14 19.49
C LEU A 85 -12.75 6.43 20.97
N GLU A 86 -11.47 6.47 21.32
CA GLU A 86 -11.02 6.82 22.67
C GLU A 86 -11.50 8.23 23.08
N GLY A 87 -11.33 9.22 22.19
CA GLY A 87 -11.82 10.57 22.44
C GLY A 87 -13.35 10.67 22.56
N VAL A 88 -14.10 9.85 21.82
CA VAL A 88 -15.57 9.76 21.97
C VAL A 88 -15.93 9.14 23.31
N ARG A 89 -15.28 8.04 23.70
CA ARG A 89 -15.48 7.36 24.99
C ARG A 89 -15.27 8.32 26.16
N ASP A 90 -14.15 9.04 26.16
CA ASP A 90 -13.80 9.98 27.22
C ASP A 90 -14.83 11.11 27.37
N ARG A 91 -15.34 11.64 26.25
CA ARG A 91 -16.40 12.65 26.27
C ARG A 91 -17.70 12.10 26.86
N LEU A 92 -18.10 10.90 26.45
CA LEU A 92 -19.32 10.26 26.96
C LEU A 92 -19.22 10.00 28.47
N LEU A 93 -18.12 9.39 28.93
CA LEU A 93 -17.90 9.12 30.35
C LEU A 93 -17.91 10.40 31.19
N ARG A 94 -17.24 11.46 30.71
CA ARG A 94 -17.24 12.77 31.38
C ARG A 94 -18.63 13.37 31.49
N SER A 95 -19.42 13.33 30.42
CA SER A 95 -20.81 13.83 30.43
C SER A 95 -21.69 13.02 31.39
N THR A 96 -21.59 11.69 31.38
CA THR A 96 -22.37 10.82 32.28
C THR A 96 -22.01 11.07 33.74
N ILE A 97 -20.72 11.16 34.08
CA ILE A 97 -20.28 11.47 35.45
C ILE A 97 -20.82 12.82 35.91
N SER A 98 -20.77 13.85 35.05
CA SER A 98 -21.30 15.18 35.36
C SER A 98 -22.81 15.14 35.62
N ALA A 99 -23.58 14.44 34.79
CA ALA A 99 -25.02 14.29 34.98
C ALA A 99 -25.37 13.57 36.29
N LEU A 100 -24.69 12.45 36.59
CA LEU A 100 -24.91 11.70 37.82
C LEU A 100 -24.56 12.50 39.08
N ARG A 101 -23.51 13.33 39.03
CA ARG A 101 -23.16 14.24 40.13
C ARG A 101 -24.21 15.32 40.31
N ALA A 102 -24.73 15.90 39.23
CA ALA A 102 -25.79 16.91 39.28
C ALA A 102 -27.09 16.37 39.89
N THR A 103 -27.43 15.10 39.67
CA THR A 103 -28.62 14.46 40.28
C THR A 103 -28.48 14.10 41.75
N ARG A 104 -27.26 14.16 42.31
CA ARG A 104 -26.97 13.79 43.72
C ARG A 104 -26.78 14.99 44.66
N ALA A 105 -26.74 16.19 44.11
CA ALA A 105 -26.65 17.46 44.84
C ALA A 105 -28.04 18.09 44.97
#